data_AF-A0A3D1JF33-F1
#
_entry.id   AF-A0A3D1JF33-F1
#
_cell.length_a   1.000
_cell.length_b   1.000
_cell.length_c   1.000
_cell.angle_alpha   90.00
_cell.angle_beta   90.00
_cell.angle_gamma   90.00
#
_symmetry.space_group_name_H-M   'P 1'
#
loop_
_entity.id
_entity.type
_entity.pdbx_description
1 polymer ?
#
loop_
_entity_poly.entity_id
_entity_poly.type
_entity_poly.pdbx_seq_one_letter_code
_entity_poly.pdbx_strand_id
1 'polypeptide(L)'
;LPCLANVLRIAARYGNLTLLQEGYGIDLSAAIAFSRKHYSENPAFYPRDAVDALSEEQKQDAMLLQQAFTIIQFKLEAAVIQRHPEFNMHDRLLLHLIDANRRTIHMDEDYPLINACFQTVDSKEPYRLTTDEEAVINDLMTQFHASLRLKQHLHFLAEKGTLFHLSNGNLLFHGCIPCQENGAFLPFTFGEKSYQGKELLLFFQKCMTQSLAAPHIQDDLATDMIWYLWCGEGSSLFGKKAMKTFERYFIADPATHHEQKNAYYTLREEENFCCQLLEAFGLAATGHIINGHTPVKVRKGETPIKANGRLLVIDGGLSRSYQSVTGIAGYTLLANSFGMTLAAHQSFTNRQKAIEERIDIVSQKRLVVRQSERILVAQTDIGAQLQKESTDLLTKLKQQHHQP
;
A
#
# COMPACT_ATOMS: atom_id res chain seq x y z
N LEU A 1 4.09 13.89 8.07
CA LEU A 1 2.82 14.68 7.97
C LEU A 1 1.88 14.23 6.84
N PRO A 2 2.34 14.04 5.58
CA PRO A 2 1.44 13.65 4.48
C PRO A 2 0.67 12.35 4.71
N CYS A 3 1.27 11.36 5.38
CA CYS A 3 0.60 10.12 5.74
C CYS A 3 -0.61 10.36 6.64
N LEU A 4 -0.52 11.27 7.61
CA LEU A 4 -1.64 11.62 8.49
C LEU A 4 -2.79 12.22 7.69
N ALA A 5 -2.50 13.21 6.84
CA ALA A 5 -3.53 13.83 6.01
C ALA A 5 -4.19 12.84 5.06
N ASN A 6 -3.41 11.92 4.46
CA ASN A 6 -3.93 10.83 3.65
C ASN A 6 -4.87 9.91 4.46
N VAL A 7 -4.48 9.50 5.67
CA VAL A 7 -5.32 8.66 6.54
C VAL A 7 -6.65 9.33 6.84
N LEU A 8 -6.65 10.62 7.19
CA LEU A 8 -7.86 11.38 7.49
C LEU A 8 -8.76 11.52 6.25
N ARG A 9 -8.19 11.91 5.11
CA ARG A 9 -8.93 12.02 3.84
C ARG A 9 -9.54 10.69 3.42
N ILE A 10 -8.78 9.60 3.53
CA ILE A 10 -9.24 8.26 3.13
C ILE A 10 -10.31 7.74 4.10
N ALA A 11 -10.11 7.93 5.41
CA ALA A 11 -11.10 7.56 6.42
C ALA A 11 -12.40 8.31 6.20
N ALA A 12 -12.34 9.62 5.97
CA ALA A 12 -13.51 10.44 5.63
C ALA A 12 -14.20 9.94 4.35
N ARG A 13 -13.41 9.70 3.29
CA ARG A 13 -13.93 9.25 1.98
C ARG A 13 -14.69 7.94 2.02
N TYR A 14 -14.30 7.01 2.89
CA TYR A 14 -14.94 5.69 2.99
C TYR A 14 -15.77 5.51 4.26
N GLY A 15 -16.08 6.60 4.97
CA GLY A 15 -16.97 6.54 6.14
C GLY A 15 -16.35 5.86 7.38
N ASN A 16 -15.04 5.81 7.48
CA ASN A 16 -14.30 5.07 8.50
C ASN A 16 -13.74 5.98 9.61
N LEU A 17 -14.37 7.12 9.90
CA LEU A 17 -13.90 8.03 10.96
C LEU A 17 -13.96 7.40 12.35
N THR A 18 -14.96 6.54 12.60
CA THR A 18 -15.10 5.79 13.86
C THR A 18 -13.88 4.92 14.16
N LEU A 19 -13.19 4.38 13.13
CA LEU A 19 -11.96 3.63 13.31
C LEU A 19 -10.86 4.49 13.96
N LEU A 20 -10.75 5.76 13.58
CA LEU A 20 -9.78 6.68 14.16
C LEU A 20 -10.18 7.04 15.59
N GLN A 21 -11.46 7.36 15.82
CA GLN A 21 -11.98 7.80 17.11
C GLN A 21 -11.97 6.67 18.16
N GLU A 22 -12.63 5.55 17.87
CA GLU A 22 -12.80 4.44 18.83
C GLU A 22 -11.65 3.43 18.75
N GLY A 23 -11.14 3.18 17.54
CA GLY A 23 -10.09 2.20 17.32
C GLY A 23 -8.73 2.69 17.82
N TYR A 24 -8.38 3.93 17.50
CA TYR A 24 -7.07 4.53 17.79
C TYR A 24 -7.10 5.67 18.82
N GLY A 25 -8.27 6.10 19.29
CA GLY A 25 -8.38 7.14 20.32
C GLY A 25 -8.04 8.54 19.82
N ILE A 26 -8.28 8.82 18.53
CA ILE A 26 -8.03 10.14 17.92
C ILE A 26 -9.30 10.99 18.00
N ASP A 27 -9.25 12.08 18.74
CA ASP A 27 -10.29 13.09 18.80
C ASP A 27 -10.26 13.99 17.55
N LEU A 28 -11.36 13.96 16.81
CA LEU A 28 -11.53 14.72 15.57
C LEU A 28 -12.25 16.05 15.78
N SER A 29 -12.61 16.42 17.02
CA SER A 29 -13.43 17.60 17.31
C SER A 29 -12.84 18.90 16.76
N ALA A 30 -11.54 19.12 16.95
CA ALA A 30 -10.83 20.29 16.42
C ALA A 30 -10.82 20.32 14.89
N ALA A 31 -10.57 19.17 14.26
CA ALA A 31 -10.57 19.01 12.81
C ALA A 31 -11.98 19.23 12.21
N ILE A 32 -13.02 18.72 12.86
CA ILE A 32 -14.42 18.91 12.47
C ILE A 32 -14.78 20.39 12.58
N ALA A 33 -14.47 21.04 13.70
CA ALA A 33 -14.72 22.47 13.90
C ALA A 33 -14.02 23.33 12.84
N PHE A 34 -12.76 23.02 12.53
CA PHE A 34 -12.03 23.65 11.43
C PHE A 34 -12.73 23.45 10.08
N SER A 35 -13.11 22.21 9.76
CA SER A 35 -13.75 21.90 8.49
C SER A 35 -15.11 22.61 8.34
N ARG A 36 -15.93 22.66 9.40
CA ARG A 36 -17.21 23.38 9.45
C ARG A 36 -17.04 24.91 9.33
N LYS A 37 -15.92 25.46 9.81
CA LYS A 37 -15.59 26.89 9.70
C LYS A 37 -15.24 27.30 8.26
N HIS A 38 -14.51 26.46 7.53
CA HIS A 38 -13.90 26.82 6.24
C HIS A 38 -14.54 26.16 5.02
N TYR A 39 -15.28 25.07 5.19
CA TYR A 39 -15.85 24.29 4.09
C TYR A 39 -17.38 24.27 4.20
N SER A 40 -18.03 24.16 3.04
CA SER A 40 -19.48 24.07 2.90
C SER A 40 -19.86 22.78 2.17
N GLU A 41 -21.15 22.53 2.05
CA GLU A 41 -21.65 21.31 1.41
C GLU A 41 -21.13 21.15 -0.02
N ASN A 42 -20.51 20.01 -0.29
CA ASN A 42 -20.01 19.64 -1.60
C ASN A 42 -20.38 18.17 -1.88
N PRO A 43 -21.42 17.91 -2.69
CA PRO A 43 -21.96 16.58 -2.88
C PRO A 43 -20.94 15.53 -3.37
N ALA A 44 -19.91 15.96 -4.10
CA ALA A 44 -18.88 15.05 -4.63
C ALA A 44 -17.99 14.43 -3.54
N PHE A 45 -17.97 15.05 -2.35
CA PHE A 45 -17.15 14.65 -1.19
C PHE A 45 -17.92 13.84 -0.14
N TYR A 46 -19.20 13.52 -0.37
CA TYR A 46 -19.87 12.57 0.53
C TYR A 46 -19.17 11.20 0.53
N PRO A 47 -19.13 10.51 1.70
CA PRO A 47 -18.53 9.19 1.81
C PRO A 47 -19.10 8.21 0.79
N ARG A 48 -18.25 7.36 0.25
CA ARG A 48 -18.59 6.32 -0.73
C ARG A 48 -18.26 4.95 -0.17
N ASP A 49 -19.03 3.94 -0.56
CA ASP A 49 -18.78 2.53 -0.20
C ASP A 49 -18.57 2.29 1.30
N ALA A 50 -19.23 3.09 2.16
CA ALA A 50 -19.16 2.92 3.60
C ALA A 50 -19.70 1.53 4.00
N VAL A 51 -18.91 0.82 4.82
CA VAL A 51 -19.26 -0.54 5.25
C VAL A 51 -20.39 -0.49 6.28
N ASP A 52 -20.32 0.49 7.18
CA ASP A 52 -21.29 0.70 8.24
C ASP A 52 -22.26 1.84 7.86
N ALA A 53 -23.49 1.74 8.36
CA ALA A 53 -24.48 2.79 8.17
C ALA A 53 -24.06 4.06 8.94
N LEU A 54 -24.00 5.18 8.23
CA LEU A 54 -23.66 6.48 8.79
C LEU A 54 -24.91 7.31 9.04
N SER A 55 -24.95 8.03 10.16
CA SER A 55 -25.93 9.10 10.39
C SER A 55 -25.72 10.27 9.43
N GLU A 56 -26.72 11.12 9.26
CA GLU A 56 -26.59 12.32 8.40
C GLU A 56 -25.49 13.26 8.89
N GLU A 57 -25.34 13.43 10.22
CA GLU A 57 -24.25 14.22 10.80
C GLU A 57 -22.88 13.62 10.48
N GLN A 58 -22.71 12.30 10.61
CA GLN A 58 -21.46 11.62 10.28
C GLN A 58 -21.11 11.76 8.80
N LYS A 59 -22.10 11.70 7.90
CA LYS A 59 -21.90 11.94 6.47
C LYS A 59 -21.45 13.36 6.19
N GLN A 60 -22.08 14.34 6.85
CA GLN A 60 -21.73 15.75 6.69
C GLN A 60 -20.32 16.06 7.20
N ASP A 61 -19.97 15.57 8.40
CA ASP A 61 -18.63 15.77 8.95
C ASP A 61 -17.56 15.10 8.10
N ALA A 62 -17.80 13.87 7.64
CA ALA A 62 -16.88 13.20 6.73
C ALA A 62 -16.73 13.96 5.40
N MET A 63 -17.81 14.51 4.84
CA MET A 63 -17.76 15.31 3.62
C MET A 63 -16.90 16.58 3.80
N LEU A 64 -17.06 17.30 4.92
CA LEU A 64 -16.28 18.51 5.22
C LEU A 64 -14.81 18.19 5.50
N LEU A 65 -14.55 17.15 6.32
CA LEU A 65 -13.19 16.68 6.60
C LEU A 65 -12.48 16.22 5.33
N GLN A 66 -13.17 15.51 4.44
CA GLN A 66 -12.59 15.07 3.19
C GLN A 66 -12.14 16.25 2.32
N GLN A 67 -12.93 17.32 2.24
CA GLN A 67 -12.52 18.53 1.50
C GLN A 67 -11.29 19.17 2.15
N ALA A 68 -11.34 19.42 3.46
CA ALA A 68 -10.26 20.01 4.24
C ALA A 68 -8.94 19.24 4.07
N PHE A 69 -8.96 17.92 4.31
CA PHE A 69 -7.77 17.08 4.23
C PHE A 69 -7.32 16.79 2.80
N THR A 70 -8.15 17.04 1.78
CA THR A 70 -7.67 17.02 0.38
C THR A 70 -6.73 18.19 0.11
N ILE A 71 -7.09 19.41 0.54
CA ILE A 71 -6.24 20.59 0.36
C ILE A 71 -4.99 20.52 1.25
N ILE A 72 -5.15 20.18 2.54
CA ILE A 72 -4.03 20.03 3.46
C ILE A 72 -3.06 18.95 2.97
N GLN A 73 -3.57 17.83 2.46
CA GLN A 73 -2.73 16.79 1.86
C GLN A 73 -1.85 17.35 0.75
N PHE A 74 -2.41 18.05 -0.25
CA PHE A 74 -1.59 18.55 -1.37
C PHE A 74 -0.51 19.54 -0.94
N LYS A 75 -0.81 20.38 0.06
CA LYS A 75 0.17 21.30 0.65
C LYS A 75 1.32 20.56 1.35
N LEU A 76 0.99 19.55 2.14
CA LEU A 76 1.98 18.72 2.85
C LEU A 76 2.81 17.86 1.89
N GLU A 77 2.18 17.28 0.86
CA GLU A 77 2.87 16.51 -0.17
C GLU A 77 3.84 17.38 -0.96
N ALA A 78 3.47 18.62 -1.26
CA ALA A 78 4.35 19.57 -1.93
C ALA A 78 5.63 19.84 -1.14
N ALA A 79 5.54 19.97 0.19
CA ALA A 79 6.72 20.17 1.04
C ALA A 79 7.71 19.00 0.96
N VAL A 80 7.22 17.77 0.83
CA VAL A 80 8.08 16.58 0.66
C VAL A 80 8.68 16.54 -0.74
N ILE A 81 7.89 16.78 -1.78
CA ILE A 81 8.35 16.79 -3.18
C ILE A 81 9.45 17.84 -3.38
N GLN A 82 9.30 19.02 -2.77
CA GLN A 82 10.29 20.09 -2.84
C GLN A 82 11.58 19.76 -2.07
N ARG A 83 11.48 19.02 -0.96
CA ARG A 83 12.62 18.56 -0.16
C ARG A 83 13.41 17.45 -0.84
N HIS A 84 12.72 16.61 -1.61
CA HIS A 84 13.26 15.43 -2.30
C HIS A 84 13.04 15.45 -3.82
N PRO A 85 13.71 16.36 -4.57
CA PRO A 85 13.64 16.40 -6.02
C PRO A 85 13.90 15.06 -6.73
N GLU A 86 14.76 14.23 -6.13
CA GLU A 86 15.14 12.90 -6.59
C GLU A 86 13.99 11.88 -6.62
N PHE A 87 12.86 12.17 -5.95
CA PHE A 87 11.65 11.36 -6.07
C PHE A 87 10.96 11.50 -7.43
N ASN A 88 11.35 12.49 -8.24
CA ASN A 88 10.79 12.74 -9.58
C ASN A 88 9.27 12.95 -9.60
N MET A 89 8.73 13.64 -8.58
CA MET A 89 7.28 13.85 -8.39
C MET A 89 6.83 15.30 -8.61
N HIS A 90 7.65 16.16 -9.23
CA HIS A 90 7.33 17.58 -9.44
C HIS A 90 6.05 17.79 -10.26
N ASP A 91 5.71 16.86 -11.15
CA ASP A 91 4.48 16.86 -11.94
C ASP A 91 3.21 16.69 -11.08
N ARG A 92 3.35 16.37 -9.79
CA ARG A 92 2.25 16.29 -8.82
C ARG A 92 2.03 17.61 -8.07
N LEU A 93 2.88 18.62 -8.27
CA LEU A 93 2.66 19.97 -7.76
C LEU A 93 1.64 20.69 -8.65
N LEU A 94 0.35 20.60 -8.31
CA LEU A 94 -0.72 21.10 -9.20
C LEU A 94 -1.42 22.39 -8.74
N LEU A 95 -1.40 22.73 -7.45
CA LEU A 95 -2.12 23.90 -6.92
C LEU A 95 -1.70 25.24 -7.54
N HIS A 96 -0.43 25.40 -7.93
CA HIS A 96 0.05 26.63 -8.56
C HIS A 96 -0.41 26.82 -10.02
N LEU A 97 -0.98 25.78 -10.63
CA LEU A 97 -1.52 25.81 -12.00
C LEU A 97 -2.99 26.24 -12.05
N ILE A 98 -3.63 26.41 -10.89
CA ILE A 98 -5.02 26.86 -10.78
C ILE A 98 -5.07 28.36 -11.01
N ASP A 99 -6.01 28.81 -11.84
CA ASP A 99 -6.19 30.22 -12.14
C ASP A 99 -6.70 31.04 -10.94
N ALA A 100 -6.52 32.36 -11.00
CA ALA A 100 -6.85 33.24 -9.87
C ALA A 100 -8.35 33.21 -9.49
N ASN A 101 -9.24 32.88 -10.43
CA ASN A 101 -10.67 32.77 -10.17
C ASN A 101 -11.09 31.35 -9.73
N ARG A 102 -10.16 30.38 -9.71
CA ARG A 102 -10.30 28.98 -9.29
C ARG A 102 -11.34 28.20 -10.11
N ARG A 103 -11.46 28.49 -11.40
CA ARG A 103 -12.36 27.78 -12.33
C ARG A 103 -11.62 26.94 -13.34
N THR A 104 -10.33 27.19 -13.57
CA THR A 104 -9.54 26.48 -14.57
C THR A 104 -8.18 26.08 -13.99
N ILE A 105 -7.67 24.93 -14.41
CA ILE A 105 -6.28 24.53 -14.19
C ILE A 105 -5.56 24.43 -15.53
N HIS A 106 -4.34 24.99 -15.58
CA HIS A 106 -3.50 25.05 -16.76
C HIS A 106 -2.45 23.93 -16.72
N MET A 107 -2.75 22.77 -17.32
CA MET A 107 -1.83 21.63 -17.39
C MET A 107 -1.20 21.56 -18.80
N ASP A 108 -1.18 20.37 -19.41
CA ASP A 108 -0.96 20.19 -20.85
C ASP A 108 -2.06 20.87 -21.68
N GLU A 109 -3.28 20.79 -21.18
CA GLU A 109 -4.44 21.51 -21.69
C GLU A 109 -5.14 22.27 -20.54
N ASP A 110 -6.02 23.20 -20.90
CA ASP A 110 -6.84 23.93 -19.94
C ASP A 110 -8.08 23.09 -19.58
N TYR A 111 -8.19 22.74 -18.30
CA TYR A 111 -9.33 21.97 -17.80
C TYR A 111 -10.23 22.81 -16.88
N PRO A 112 -11.56 22.81 -17.09
CA PRO A 112 -12.48 23.40 -16.12
C PRO A 112 -12.49 22.58 -14.82
N LEU A 113 -12.38 23.27 -13.69
CA LEU A 113 -12.40 22.68 -12.36
C LEU A 113 -13.83 22.36 -11.93
N ILE A 114 -14.05 21.14 -11.47
CA ILE A 114 -15.28 20.69 -10.82
C ILE A 114 -15.05 20.49 -9.32
N ASN A 115 -16.13 20.49 -8.53
CA ASN A 115 -16.10 20.19 -7.09
C ASN A 115 -15.10 21.06 -6.29
N ALA A 116 -14.84 22.28 -6.73
CA ALA A 116 -13.82 23.16 -6.16
C ALA A 116 -13.97 23.32 -4.63
N CYS A 117 -12.85 23.20 -3.91
CA CYS A 117 -12.77 23.42 -2.47
C CYS A 117 -11.47 24.15 -2.07
N PHE A 118 -10.99 25.05 -2.93
CA PHE A 118 -9.68 25.71 -2.82
C PHE A 118 -9.68 26.96 -1.94
N GLN A 119 -10.69 27.18 -1.09
CA GLN A 119 -10.82 28.43 -0.33
C GLN A 119 -9.63 28.77 0.57
N THR A 120 -8.91 27.76 1.08
CA THR A 120 -7.71 27.95 1.90
C THR A 120 -6.40 27.98 1.10
N VAL A 121 -6.45 27.92 -0.24
CA VAL A 121 -5.26 27.98 -1.12
C VAL A 121 -4.94 29.43 -1.46
N ASP A 122 -3.79 29.93 -1.02
CA ASP A 122 -3.32 31.28 -1.37
C ASP A 122 -2.80 31.31 -2.82
N SER A 123 -3.14 32.34 -3.60
CA SER A 123 -2.75 32.40 -5.02
C SER A 123 -1.27 32.72 -5.24
N LYS A 124 -0.59 33.31 -4.25
CA LYS A 124 0.85 33.61 -4.29
C LYS A 124 1.67 32.49 -3.66
N GLU A 125 1.14 31.89 -2.60
CA GLU A 125 1.80 30.80 -1.86
C GLU A 125 0.88 29.57 -1.75
N PRO A 126 0.56 28.88 -2.87
CA PRO A 126 -0.49 27.86 -2.93
C PRO A 126 -0.24 26.64 -2.05
N TYR A 127 1.02 26.35 -1.72
CA TYR A 127 1.42 25.21 -0.91
C TYR A 127 1.59 25.54 0.58
N ARG A 128 1.45 26.81 0.98
CA ARG A 128 1.61 27.18 2.39
C ARG A 128 0.36 26.78 3.18
N LEU A 129 0.56 26.12 4.32
CA LEU A 129 -0.51 25.89 5.28
C LEU A 129 -0.97 27.23 5.87
N THR A 130 -2.28 27.36 6.12
CA THR A 130 -2.79 28.47 6.92
C THR A 130 -2.53 28.21 8.40
N THR A 131 -2.54 29.25 9.23
CA THR A 131 -2.38 29.09 10.70
C THR A 131 -3.40 28.14 11.31
N ASP A 132 -4.64 28.15 10.80
CA ASP A 132 -5.68 27.22 11.23
C ASP A 132 -5.37 25.77 10.80
N GLU A 133 -4.85 25.57 9.58
CA GLU A 133 -4.44 24.24 9.09
C GLU A 133 -3.24 23.69 9.89
N GLU A 134 -2.25 24.53 10.20
CA GLU A 134 -1.09 24.17 11.04
C GLU A 134 -1.53 23.77 12.44
N ALA A 135 -2.45 24.51 13.06
CA ALA A 135 -2.98 24.19 14.39
C ALA A 135 -3.65 22.81 14.42
N VAL A 136 -4.50 22.51 13.43
CA VAL A 136 -5.20 21.21 13.32
C VAL A 136 -4.21 20.07 13.09
N ILE A 137 -3.22 20.26 12.21
CA ILE A 137 -2.22 19.23 11.93
C ILE A 137 -1.34 18.96 13.15
N ASN A 138 -0.92 19.98 13.88
CA ASN A 138 -0.08 19.82 15.08
C ASN A 138 -0.84 19.13 16.22
N ASP A 139 -2.13 19.46 16.40
CA ASP A 139 -3.01 18.77 17.34
C ASP A 139 -3.12 17.27 16.99
N LEU A 140 -3.52 16.95 15.75
CA LEU A 140 -3.64 15.56 15.30
C LEU A 140 -2.31 14.81 15.40
N MET A 141 -1.18 15.43 15.02
CA MET A 141 0.13 14.80 15.16
C MET A 141 0.44 14.41 16.61
N THR A 142 0.13 15.28 17.57
CA THR A 142 0.29 15.00 18.99
C THR A 142 -0.54 13.78 19.40
N GLN A 143 -1.79 13.71 18.95
CA GLN A 143 -2.69 12.60 19.26
C GLN A 143 -2.25 11.27 18.61
N PHE A 144 -1.83 11.29 17.35
CA PHE A 144 -1.29 10.11 16.66
C PHE A 144 -0.01 9.59 17.34
N HIS A 145 0.86 10.49 17.80
CA HIS A 145 2.02 10.13 18.62
C HIS A 145 1.64 9.66 20.03
N ALA A 146 0.47 10.00 20.56
CA ALA A 146 0.02 9.53 21.87
C ALA A 146 -0.69 8.16 21.79
N SER A 147 -1.25 7.79 20.64
CA SER A 147 -2.04 6.56 20.47
C SER A 147 -1.25 5.28 20.77
N LEU A 148 -1.58 4.62 21.88
CA LEU A 148 -0.92 3.38 22.33
C LEU A 148 -1.16 2.21 21.35
N ARG A 149 -2.40 2.06 20.87
CA ARG A 149 -2.75 1.00 19.92
C ARG A 149 -2.02 1.17 18.60
N LEU A 150 -1.96 2.41 18.08
CA LEU A 150 -1.23 2.69 16.84
C LEU A 150 0.25 2.35 17.00
N LYS A 151 0.87 2.76 18.12
CA LYS A 151 2.26 2.39 18.44
C LYS A 151 2.48 0.90 18.47
N GLN A 152 1.60 0.14 19.12
CA GLN A 152 1.70 -1.32 19.19
C GLN A 152 1.64 -1.95 17.80
N HIS A 153 0.69 -1.53 16.95
CA HIS A 153 0.58 -2.03 15.59
C HIS A 153 1.80 -1.67 14.73
N LEU A 154 2.26 -0.41 14.78
CA LEU A 154 3.44 0.02 14.05
C LEU A 154 4.71 -0.68 14.53
N HIS A 155 4.84 -0.93 15.84
CA HIS A 155 5.97 -1.68 16.40
C HIS A 155 5.98 -3.12 15.91
N PHE A 156 4.83 -3.80 15.91
CA PHE A 156 4.72 -5.16 15.36
C PHE A 156 5.12 -5.20 13.89
N LEU A 157 4.66 -4.24 13.09
CA LEU A 157 5.04 -4.13 11.67
C LEU A 157 6.54 -3.83 11.50
N ALA A 158 7.14 -2.99 12.35
CA ALA A 158 8.57 -2.72 12.30
C ALA A 158 9.41 -3.96 12.64
N GLU A 159 8.95 -4.77 13.60
CA GLU A 159 9.68 -5.93 14.11
C GLU A 159 9.55 -7.15 13.17
N LYS A 160 8.36 -7.38 12.61
CA LYS A 160 8.05 -8.61 11.84
C LYS A 160 7.87 -8.34 10.34
N GLY A 161 7.54 -7.12 9.96
CA GLY A 161 7.24 -6.75 8.58
C GLY A 161 8.50 -6.67 7.73
N THR A 162 8.41 -7.23 6.53
CA THR A 162 9.45 -7.14 5.49
C THR A 162 8.81 -6.80 4.15
N LEU A 163 9.48 -6.02 3.31
CA LEU A 163 9.00 -5.72 1.95
C LEU A 163 9.04 -6.94 1.02
N PHE A 164 9.90 -7.90 1.31
CA PHE A 164 9.91 -9.22 0.69
C PHE A 164 10.37 -10.29 1.69
N HIS A 165 9.97 -11.52 1.45
CA HIS A 165 10.36 -12.67 2.26
C HIS A 165 10.79 -13.83 1.34
N LEU A 166 11.85 -14.53 1.73
CA LEU A 166 12.30 -15.74 1.05
C LEU A 166 11.95 -16.93 1.95
N SER A 167 11.24 -17.93 1.40
CA SER A 167 10.86 -19.11 2.16
C SER A 167 10.78 -20.37 1.30
N ASN A 168 11.53 -21.40 1.69
CA ASN A 168 11.58 -22.72 1.08
C ASN A 168 11.77 -22.64 -0.44
N GLY A 169 12.73 -21.82 -0.89
CA GLY A 169 13.02 -21.59 -2.30
C GLY A 169 12.04 -20.66 -3.04
N ASN A 170 11.11 -20.01 -2.34
CA ASN A 170 10.11 -19.11 -2.93
C ASN A 170 10.34 -17.65 -2.55
N LEU A 171 9.92 -16.74 -3.42
CA LEU A 171 9.95 -15.29 -3.21
C LEU A 171 8.54 -14.79 -2.93
N LEU A 172 8.36 -14.06 -1.83
CA LEU A 172 7.09 -13.45 -1.45
C LEU A 172 7.23 -11.93 -1.40
N PHE A 173 6.34 -11.19 -2.05
CA PHE A 173 6.23 -9.73 -1.92
C PHE A 173 4.81 -9.24 -2.23
N HIS A 174 4.41 -8.13 -1.63
CA HIS A 174 3.02 -7.66 -1.73
C HIS A 174 2.70 -6.98 -3.06
N GLY A 175 3.32 -5.85 -3.37
CA GLY A 175 2.97 -4.97 -4.50
C GLY A 175 3.57 -5.41 -5.82
N CYS A 176 4.73 -4.84 -6.15
CA CYS A 176 5.48 -5.12 -7.37
C CYS A 176 6.98 -4.99 -7.12
N ILE A 177 7.78 -5.46 -8.08
CA ILE A 177 9.19 -5.11 -8.19
C ILE A 177 9.32 -4.11 -9.34
N PRO A 178 9.69 -2.84 -9.08
CA PRO A 178 9.75 -1.82 -10.13
C PRO A 178 10.66 -2.23 -11.28
N CYS A 179 10.11 -2.25 -12.50
CA CYS A 179 10.88 -2.55 -13.71
C CYS A 179 10.44 -1.70 -14.91
N GLN A 180 11.31 -1.69 -15.90
CA GLN A 180 11.09 -1.11 -17.23
C GLN A 180 10.41 -2.13 -18.15
N GLU A 181 9.88 -1.66 -19.28
CA GLU A 181 9.20 -2.51 -20.27
C GLU A 181 10.10 -3.60 -20.86
N ASN A 182 11.41 -3.39 -20.89
CA ASN A 182 12.41 -4.35 -21.38
C ASN A 182 12.78 -5.44 -20.34
N GLY A 183 12.20 -5.42 -19.13
CA GLY A 183 12.51 -6.38 -18.06
C GLY A 183 13.67 -5.99 -17.15
N ALA A 184 14.39 -4.89 -17.43
CA ALA A 184 15.39 -4.36 -16.51
C ALA A 184 14.73 -3.77 -15.26
N PHE A 185 15.38 -3.87 -14.11
CA PHE A 185 14.88 -3.22 -12.88
C PHE A 185 14.97 -1.70 -13.01
N LEU A 186 13.96 -1.01 -12.47
CA LEU A 186 13.92 0.44 -12.49
C LEU A 186 14.91 0.98 -11.44
N PRO A 187 15.90 1.78 -11.84
CA PRO A 187 16.84 2.37 -10.89
C PRO A 187 16.16 3.51 -10.11
N PHE A 188 16.44 3.55 -8.81
CA PHE A 188 16.10 4.65 -7.93
C PHE A 188 17.41 5.25 -7.40
N THR A 189 17.64 6.52 -7.71
CA THR A 189 18.89 7.20 -7.38
C THR A 189 18.68 8.16 -6.23
N PHE A 190 19.51 8.04 -5.19
CA PHE A 190 19.53 8.93 -4.05
C PHE A 190 20.98 9.33 -3.74
N GLY A 191 21.29 10.62 -3.84
CA GLY A 191 22.66 11.11 -3.81
C GLY A 191 23.50 10.48 -4.93
N GLU A 192 24.67 9.94 -4.60
CA GLU A 192 25.56 9.27 -5.56
C GLU A 192 25.27 7.77 -5.74
N LYS A 193 24.26 7.23 -5.05
CA LYS A 193 23.94 5.80 -5.07
C LYS A 193 22.68 5.54 -5.88
N SER A 194 22.74 4.48 -6.68
CA SER A 194 21.57 3.96 -7.40
C SER A 194 21.22 2.58 -6.87
N TYR A 195 19.94 2.34 -6.66
CA TYR A 195 19.39 1.11 -6.10
C TYR A 195 18.36 0.54 -7.07
N GLN A 196 18.34 -0.79 -7.23
CA GLN A 196 17.36 -1.46 -8.08
C GLN A 196 17.08 -2.89 -7.60
N GLY A 197 15.95 -3.48 -8.02
CA GLY A 197 15.58 -4.84 -7.65
C GLY A 197 15.63 -5.10 -6.14
N LYS A 198 16.32 -6.16 -5.72
CA LYS A 198 16.47 -6.52 -4.30
C LYS A 198 17.12 -5.42 -3.45
N GLU A 199 18.13 -4.73 -3.97
CA GLU A 199 18.85 -3.69 -3.23
C GLU A 199 17.95 -2.48 -2.93
N LEU A 200 17.05 -2.15 -3.87
CA LEU A 200 16.05 -1.10 -3.67
C LEU A 200 15.08 -1.43 -2.54
N LEU A 201 14.57 -2.67 -2.50
CA LEU A 201 13.68 -3.10 -1.42
C LEU A 201 14.40 -3.11 -0.07
N LEU A 202 15.68 -3.50 -0.02
CA LEU A 202 16.48 -3.43 1.20
C LEU A 202 16.72 -1.98 1.66
N PHE A 203 16.93 -1.07 0.72
CA PHE A 203 17.04 0.36 1.00
C PHE A 203 15.74 0.92 1.58
N PHE A 204 14.59 0.63 0.95
CA PHE A 204 13.27 1.02 1.48
C PHE A 204 13.01 0.43 2.87
N GLN A 205 13.31 -0.85 3.09
CA GLN A 205 13.17 -1.50 4.40
C GLN A 205 14.00 -0.77 5.46
N LYS A 206 15.25 -0.39 5.12
CA LYS A 206 16.12 0.35 6.03
C LYS A 206 15.51 1.71 6.41
N CYS A 207 15.01 2.47 5.43
CA CYS A 207 14.35 3.74 5.68
C CYS A 207 13.11 3.58 6.58
N MET A 208 12.26 2.57 6.32
CA MET A 208 11.11 2.27 7.17
C MET A 208 11.52 1.96 8.61
N THR A 209 12.50 1.09 8.81
CA THR A 209 13.00 0.75 10.15
C THR A 209 13.58 1.98 10.87
N GLN A 210 14.33 2.83 10.15
CA GLN A 210 14.91 4.06 10.71
C GLN A 210 13.82 5.06 11.14
N SER A 211 12.83 5.31 10.29
CA SER A 211 11.74 6.23 10.61
C SER A 211 10.89 5.73 11.78
N LEU A 212 10.55 4.43 11.82
CA LEU A 212 9.79 3.86 12.93
C LEU A 212 10.57 3.84 14.25
N ALA A 213 11.91 3.80 14.20
CA ALA A 213 12.77 3.92 15.38
C ALA A 213 12.90 5.37 15.90
N ALA A 214 12.69 6.37 15.04
CA ALA A 214 12.83 7.79 15.37
C ALA A 214 11.55 8.59 15.04
N PRO A 215 10.39 8.27 15.66
CA PRO A 215 9.10 8.84 15.27
C PRO A 215 8.96 10.35 15.50
N HIS A 216 9.88 10.99 16.23
CA HIS A 216 9.88 12.43 16.48
C HIS A 216 10.53 13.24 15.34
N ILE A 217 11.27 12.58 14.44
CA ILE A 217 11.81 13.19 13.23
C ILE A 217 10.69 13.19 12.18
N GLN A 218 10.45 14.33 11.52
CA GLN A 218 9.27 14.51 10.67
C GLN A 218 9.58 14.85 9.21
N ASP A 219 10.83 15.19 8.90
CA ASP A 219 11.25 15.83 7.65
C ASP A 219 12.59 15.30 7.12
N ASP A 220 12.97 14.09 7.53
CA ASP A 220 14.13 13.39 6.99
C ASP A 220 13.73 12.39 5.90
N LEU A 221 14.73 11.93 5.14
CA LEU A 221 14.53 10.95 4.06
C LEU A 221 13.80 9.71 4.55
N ALA A 222 14.17 9.17 5.71
CA ALA A 222 13.58 7.94 6.21
C ALA A 222 12.07 8.09 6.42
N THR A 223 11.64 9.24 6.96
CA THR A 223 10.24 9.55 7.21
C THR A 223 9.48 9.85 5.92
N ASP A 224 10.06 10.65 5.03
CA ASP A 224 9.44 10.97 3.75
C ASP A 224 9.38 9.76 2.81
N MET A 225 10.28 8.78 2.96
CA MET A 225 10.25 7.51 2.24
C MET A 225 9.00 6.67 2.55
N ILE A 226 8.44 6.76 3.76
CA ILE A 226 7.18 6.05 4.09
C ILE A 226 6.05 6.58 3.21
N TRP A 227 5.98 7.89 3.01
CA TRP A 227 5.00 8.49 2.10
C TRP A 227 5.34 8.20 0.63
N TYR A 228 6.62 8.23 0.25
CA TYR A 228 7.02 7.86 -1.11
C TYR A 228 6.59 6.42 -1.46
N LEU A 229 6.72 5.47 -0.53
CA LEU A 229 6.24 4.10 -0.73
C LEU A 229 4.73 4.02 -1.00
N TRP A 230 3.94 5.00 -0.55
CA TRP A 230 2.50 5.05 -0.84
C TRP A 230 2.18 5.47 -2.28
N CYS A 231 2.99 6.32 -2.91
CA CYS A 231 2.57 7.03 -4.14
C CYS A 231 3.66 7.29 -5.20
N GLY A 232 4.93 6.99 -4.92
CA GLY A 232 6.05 7.20 -5.83
C GLY A 232 6.14 6.12 -6.92
N GLU A 233 6.60 6.51 -8.12
CA GLU A 233 6.73 5.61 -9.28
C GLU A 233 7.65 4.41 -9.01
N GLY A 234 8.76 4.64 -8.30
CA GLY A 234 9.71 3.61 -7.92
C GLY A 234 9.30 2.79 -6.69
N SER A 235 8.10 2.99 -6.14
CA SER A 235 7.64 2.25 -4.97
C SER A 235 7.29 0.80 -5.31
N SER A 236 7.75 -0.13 -4.48
CA SER A 236 7.34 -1.54 -4.52
C SER A 236 5.92 -1.79 -3.98
N LEU A 237 5.27 -0.79 -3.39
CA LEU A 237 3.93 -0.89 -2.80
C LEU A 237 2.86 -0.13 -3.59
N PHE A 238 3.23 0.87 -4.40
CA PHE A 238 2.27 1.63 -5.21
C PHE A 238 2.00 0.98 -6.56
N GLY A 239 3.06 0.71 -7.32
CA GLY A 239 3.00 -0.01 -8.60
C GLY A 239 2.36 0.76 -9.77
N LYS A 240 2.34 2.09 -9.71
CA LYS A 240 1.84 2.96 -10.78
C LYS A 240 2.77 4.15 -10.96
N LYS A 241 2.68 4.81 -12.11
CA LYS A 241 3.51 5.97 -12.45
C LYS A 241 3.18 7.21 -11.62
N ALA A 242 1.89 7.51 -11.47
CA ALA A 242 1.43 8.68 -10.73
C ALA A 242 0.09 8.41 -10.06
N MET A 243 -0.08 8.93 -8.86
CA MET A 243 -1.38 8.98 -8.17
C MET A 243 -2.20 10.13 -8.76
N LYS A 244 -3.37 9.83 -9.32
CA LYS A 244 -4.24 10.81 -10.01
C LYS A 244 -5.34 11.36 -9.09
N THR A 245 -5.01 11.60 -7.82
CA THR A 245 -5.98 12.04 -6.80
C THR A 245 -6.59 13.39 -7.17
N PHE A 246 -5.76 14.38 -7.53
CA PHE A 246 -6.22 15.71 -7.90
C PHE A 246 -7.18 15.65 -9.09
N GLU A 247 -6.75 15.00 -10.17
CA GLU A 247 -7.51 14.89 -11.41
C GLU A 247 -8.87 14.23 -11.17
N ARG A 248 -8.92 13.16 -10.35
CA ARG A 248 -10.17 12.47 -9.98
C ARG A 248 -11.15 13.32 -9.16
N TYR A 249 -10.65 14.30 -8.42
CA TYR A 249 -11.49 15.19 -7.61
C TYR A 249 -12.01 16.37 -8.42
N PHE A 250 -11.12 16.96 -9.23
CA PHE A 250 -11.32 18.31 -9.74
C PHE A 250 -11.39 18.41 -11.26
N ILE A 251 -11.13 17.34 -12.01
CA ILE A 251 -11.21 17.35 -13.48
C ILE A 251 -12.25 16.32 -13.92
N ALA A 252 -13.22 16.75 -14.75
CA ALA A 252 -14.28 15.89 -15.23
C ALA A 252 -13.80 14.85 -16.25
N ASP A 253 -12.76 15.17 -17.02
CA ASP A 253 -12.24 14.32 -18.09
C ASP A 253 -11.60 13.03 -17.53
N PRO A 254 -12.19 11.85 -17.79
CA PRO A 254 -11.67 10.58 -17.30
C PRO A 254 -10.32 10.17 -17.91
N ALA A 255 -9.89 10.76 -19.03
CA ALA A 255 -8.56 10.50 -19.60
C ALA A 255 -7.45 10.91 -18.62
N THR A 256 -7.65 12.02 -17.90
CA THR A 256 -6.72 12.53 -16.88
C THR A 256 -6.63 11.63 -15.64
N HIS A 257 -7.61 10.73 -15.45
CA HIS A 257 -7.68 9.83 -14.28
C HIS A 257 -6.88 8.54 -14.49
N HIS A 258 -6.32 8.33 -15.69
CA HIS A 258 -5.57 7.12 -16.01
C HIS A 258 -4.26 7.05 -15.23
N GLU A 259 -4.11 5.99 -14.43
CA GLU A 259 -2.87 5.70 -13.72
C GLU A 259 -2.15 4.56 -14.42
N GLN A 260 -1.11 4.89 -15.18
CA GLN A 260 -0.28 3.90 -15.87
C GLN A 260 0.34 2.95 -14.83
N LYS A 261 0.14 1.65 -15.02
CA LYS A 261 0.71 0.62 -14.15
C LYS A 261 2.20 0.43 -14.44
N ASN A 262 2.96 0.04 -13.43
CA ASN A 262 4.34 -0.39 -13.60
C ASN A 262 4.41 -1.59 -14.57
N ALA A 263 5.47 -1.65 -15.39
CA ALA A 263 5.68 -2.70 -16.40
C ALA A 263 5.67 -4.12 -15.80
N TYR A 264 5.99 -4.24 -14.51
CA TYR A 264 5.88 -5.47 -13.73
C TYR A 264 4.54 -6.19 -13.94
N TYR A 265 3.42 -5.46 -13.98
CA TYR A 265 2.10 -6.10 -14.09
C TYR A 265 1.84 -6.78 -15.44
N THR A 266 2.61 -6.42 -16.47
CA THR A 266 2.62 -7.11 -17.76
C THR A 266 3.67 -8.23 -17.74
N LEU A 267 4.90 -7.91 -17.33
CA LEU A 267 6.02 -8.85 -17.36
C LEU A 267 5.87 -10.05 -16.41
N ARG A 268 5.07 -9.92 -15.35
CA ARG A 268 4.77 -11.01 -14.42
C ARG A 268 4.00 -12.18 -15.05
N GLU A 269 3.48 -12.01 -16.26
CA GLU A 269 2.87 -13.09 -17.04
C GLU A 269 3.92 -13.93 -17.79
N GLU A 270 5.15 -13.43 -17.92
CA GLU A 270 6.23 -14.03 -18.70
C GLU A 270 7.15 -14.89 -17.82
N GLU A 271 7.32 -16.17 -18.18
CA GLU A 271 8.13 -17.11 -17.40
C GLU A 271 9.60 -16.70 -17.30
N ASN A 272 10.18 -16.22 -18.39
CA ASN A 272 11.59 -15.79 -18.41
C ASN A 272 11.86 -14.65 -17.42
N PHE A 273 10.95 -13.67 -17.35
CA PHE A 273 11.06 -12.57 -16.39
C PHE A 273 10.94 -13.07 -14.95
N CYS A 274 10.01 -13.99 -14.68
CA CYS A 274 9.88 -14.59 -13.36
C CYS A 274 11.14 -15.37 -12.93
N CYS A 275 11.78 -16.10 -13.84
CA CYS A 275 13.05 -16.78 -13.57
C CYS A 275 14.18 -15.79 -13.26
N GLN A 276 14.33 -14.74 -14.08
CA GLN A 276 15.30 -13.66 -13.84
C GLN A 276 15.07 -12.99 -12.47
N LEU A 277 13.81 -12.78 -12.09
CA LEU A 277 13.47 -12.20 -10.81
C LEU A 277 13.85 -13.11 -9.64
N LEU A 278 13.60 -14.42 -9.72
CA LEU A 278 14.03 -15.38 -8.70
C LEU A 278 15.55 -15.38 -8.53
N GLU A 279 16.29 -15.39 -9.64
CA GLU A 279 17.75 -15.35 -9.64
C GLU A 279 18.30 -14.07 -9.00
N ALA A 280 17.70 -12.91 -9.32
CA ALA A 280 18.06 -11.63 -8.72
C ALA A 280 17.87 -11.59 -7.18
N PHE A 281 17.02 -12.47 -6.64
CA PHE A 281 16.83 -12.62 -5.20
C PHE A 281 17.69 -13.71 -4.56
N GLY A 282 18.45 -14.46 -5.36
CA GLY A 282 19.31 -15.57 -4.94
C GLY A 282 18.59 -16.91 -4.85
N LEU A 283 17.48 -17.07 -5.58
CA LEU A 283 16.70 -18.30 -5.62
C LEU A 283 16.90 -19.04 -6.95
N ALA A 284 16.68 -20.35 -6.94
CA ALA A 284 16.67 -21.15 -8.15
C ALA A 284 15.45 -20.84 -9.02
N ALA A 285 15.60 -20.93 -10.34
CA ALA A 285 14.49 -20.76 -11.28
C ALA A 285 13.33 -21.73 -11.03
N THR A 286 13.55 -22.86 -10.36
CA THR A 286 12.51 -23.84 -9.96
C THR A 286 11.57 -23.34 -8.86
N GLY A 287 11.91 -22.26 -8.17
CA GLY A 287 11.08 -21.64 -7.14
C GLY A 287 9.82 -20.99 -7.70
N HIS A 288 8.98 -20.47 -6.80
CA HIS A 288 7.78 -19.72 -7.15
C HIS A 288 7.80 -18.30 -6.57
N ILE A 289 7.14 -17.39 -7.27
CA ILE A 289 6.85 -16.04 -6.80
C ILE A 289 5.42 -16.01 -6.26
N ILE A 290 5.24 -15.58 -5.03
CA ILE A 290 3.94 -15.36 -4.41
C ILE A 290 3.73 -13.85 -4.31
N ASN A 291 2.75 -13.35 -5.05
CA ASN A 291 2.47 -11.91 -5.16
C ASN A 291 1.03 -11.58 -4.73
N GLY A 292 0.83 -10.39 -4.15
CA GLY A 292 -0.48 -9.91 -3.72
C GLY A 292 -0.92 -8.64 -4.46
N HIS A 293 -1.51 -7.70 -3.70
CA HIS A 293 -1.86 -6.32 -4.07
C HIS A 293 -2.98 -6.14 -5.09
N THR A 294 -2.93 -6.84 -6.22
CA THR A 294 -3.94 -6.71 -7.27
C THR A 294 -4.97 -7.84 -7.17
N PRO A 295 -6.27 -7.52 -6.97
CA PRO A 295 -7.31 -8.53 -6.97
C PRO A 295 -7.42 -9.19 -8.34
N VAL A 296 -7.56 -10.52 -8.36
CA VAL A 296 -7.71 -11.32 -9.59
C VAL A 296 -9.12 -11.17 -10.12
N LYS A 297 -9.27 -10.69 -11.35
CA LYS A 297 -10.58 -10.46 -11.98
C LYS A 297 -11.08 -11.73 -12.67
N VAL A 298 -11.49 -12.72 -11.88
CA VAL A 298 -11.96 -14.04 -12.38
C VAL A 298 -13.10 -13.88 -13.38
N ARG A 299 -14.04 -12.94 -13.12
CA ARG A 299 -15.14 -12.61 -14.05
C ARG A 299 -14.68 -12.14 -15.44
N LYS A 300 -13.46 -11.63 -15.56
CA LYS A 300 -12.85 -11.21 -16.83
C LYS A 300 -11.90 -12.27 -17.42
N GLY A 301 -11.92 -13.50 -16.89
CA GLY A 301 -11.06 -14.59 -17.34
C GLY A 301 -9.63 -14.56 -16.79
N GLU A 302 -9.32 -13.67 -15.85
CA GLU A 302 -7.98 -13.65 -15.24
C GLU A 302 -7.75 -14.87 -14.35
N THR A 303 -6.54 -15.43 -14.42
CA THR A 303 -6.09 -16.56 -13.59
C THR A 303 -5.11 -16.10 -12.49
N PRO A 304 -5.21 -16.67 -11.27
CA PRO A 304 -4.23 -16.43 -10.20
C PRO A 304 -2.88 -17.13 -10.47
N ILE A 305 -2.85 -18.10 -11.40
CA ILE A 305 -1.65 -18.79 -11.83
C ILE A 305 -1.15 -18.10 -13.10
N LYS A 306 0.04 -17.51 -13.05
CA LYS A 306 0.67 -16.74 -14.13
C LYS A 306 2.01 -17.38 -14.51
N ALA A 307 2.56 -16.99 -15.65
CA ALA A 307 3.91 -17.41 -16.08
C ALA A 307 4.13 -18.93 -15.96
N ASN A 308 3.21 -19.73 -16.53
CA ASN A 308 3.23 -21.20 -16.49
C ASN A 308 3.33 -21.81 -15.07
N GLY A 309 2.82 -21.11 -14.05
CA GLY A 309 2.88 -21.57 -12.66
C GLY A 309 4.07 -21.05 -11.88
N ARG A 310 4.94 -20.23 -12.49
CA ARG A 310 6.06 -19.59 -11.80
C ARG A 310 5.60 -18.51 -10.82
N LEU A 311 4.48 -17.85 -11.10
CA LEU A 311 3.94 -16.81 -10.24
C LEU A 311 2.49 -17.10 -9.84
N LEU A 312 2.24 -16.98 -8.53
CA LEU A 312 0.97 -17.23 -7.89
C LEU A 312 0.47 -15.96 -7.22
N VAL A 313 -0.69 -15.50 -7.65
CA VAL A 313 -1.36 -14.35 -7.06
C VAL A 313 -2.28 -14.83 -5.94
N ILE A 314 -2.07 -14.28 -4.74
CA ILE A 314 -2.92 -14.51 -3.57
C ILE A 314 -3.63 -13.22 -3.16
N ASP A 315 -4.84 -13.35 -2.62
CA ASP A 315 -5.62 -12.25 -2.08
C ASP A 315 -6.39 -12.75 -0.87
N GLY A 316 -6.26 -12.04 0.26
CA GLY A 316 -6.96 -12.39 1.49
C GLY A 316 -8.48 -12.31 1.36
N GLY A 317 -9.00 -11.55 0.39
CA GLY A 317 -10.41 -11.61 0.02
C GLY A 317 -11.43 -11.17 1.06
N LEU A 318 -10.93 -10.56 2.14
CA LEU A 318 -11.71 -10.10 3.28
C LEU A 318 -12.41 -8.76 3.01
N SER A 319 -12.02 -8.05 1.95
CA SER A 319 -12.58 -6.74 1.64
C SER A 319 -13.87 -6.85 0.83
N ARG A 320 -14.99 -6.48 1.46
CA ARG A 320 -16.34 -6.51 0.84
C ARG A 320 -16.41 -5.69 -0.44
N SER A 321 -15.72 -4.56 -0.51
CA SER A 321 -15.75 -3.64 -1.66
C SER A 321 -15.17 -4.24 -2.94
N TYR A 322 -14.29 -5.24 -2.85
CA TYR A 322 -13.67 -5.88 -4.02
C TYR A 322 -14.43 -7.12 -4.51
N GLN A 323 -15.34 -7.68 -3.73
CA GLN A 323 -16.09 -8.91 -4.08
C GLN A 323 -16.94 -8.76 -5.35
N SER A 324 -17.46 -7.55 -5.61
CA SER A 324 -18.24 -7.24 -6.82
C SER A 324 -17.39 -7.32 -8.09
N VAL A 325 -16.08 -7.06 -7.97
CA VAL A 325 -15.12 -7.00 -9.08
C VAL A 325 -14.45 -8.36 -9.32
N THR A 326 -14.08 -9.06 -8.25
CA THR A 326 -13.37 -10.36 -8.31
C THR A 326 -14.30 -11.52 -8.65
N GLY A 327 -15.53 -11.49 -8.14
CA GLY A 327 -16.49 -12.60 -8.24
C GLY A 327 -16.23 -13.77 -7.27
N ILE A 328 -15.20 -13.65 -6.43
CA ILE A 328 -14.85 -14.59 -5.35
C ILE A 328 -14.40 -13.76 -4.12
N ALA A 329 -14.32 -14.37 -2.93
CA ALA A 329 -13.70 -13.71 -1.79
C ALA A 329 -12.21 -13.50 -2.10
N GLY A 330 -11.44 -14.56 -2.31
CA GLY A 330 -10.00 -14.45 -2.57
C GLY A 330 -9.33 -15.81 -2.74
N TYR A 331 -7.99 -15.83 -2.67
CA TYR A 331 -7.17 -17.03 -2.83
C TYR A 331 -6.22 -17.21 -1.66
N THR A 332 -6.20 -18.42 -1.11
CA THR A 332 -5.19 -18.85 -0.14
C THR A 332 -4.28 -19.91 -0.78
N LEU A 333 -2.97 -19.72 -0.64
CA LEU A 333 -1.98 -20.72 -1.01
C LEU A 333 -1.77 -21.69 0.16
N LEU A 334 -1.97 -22.98 -0.10
CA LEU A 334 -1.68 -24.07 0.81
C LEU A 334 -0.42 -24.78 0.30
N ALA A 335 0.64 -24.80 1.11
CA ALA A 335 1.88 -25.50 0.81
C ALA A 335 2.13 -26.62 1.83
N ASN A 336 2.46 -27.82 1.36
CA ASN A 336 2.82 -28.95 2.20
C ASN A 336 3.89 -29.81 1.52
N SER A 337 4.27 -30.93 2.14
CA SER A 337 5.36 -31.80 1.64
C SER A 337 5.11 -32.43 0.26
N PHE A 338 3.88 -32.36 -0.27
CA PHE A 338 3.51 -32.88 -1.58
C PHE A 338 3.33 -31.80 -2.66
N GLY A 339 3.48 -30.52 -2.30
CA GLY A 339 3.41 -29.40 -3.24
C GLY A 339 2.50 -28.27 -2.79
N MET A 340 1.95 -27.55 -3.76
CA MET A 340 1.20 -26.31 -3.56
C MET A 340 -0.19 -26.36 -4.22
N THR A 341 -1.20 -25.91 -3.48
CA THR A 341 -2.60 -25.84 -3.92
C THR A 341 -3.16 -24.45 -3.64
N LEU A 342 -3.83 -23.84 -4.62
CA LEU A 342 -4.60 -22.62 -4.42
C LEU A 342 -6.04 -22.98 -4.07
N ALA A 343 -6.50 -22.51 -2.92
CA ALA A 343 -7.91 -22.58 -2.53
C ALA A 343 -8.59 -21.26 -2.88
N ALA A 344 -9.61 -21.31 -3.75
CA ALA A 344 -10.48 -20.19 -4.06
C ALA A 344 -11.63 -20.16 -3.07
N HIS A 345 -11.83 -19.02 -2.42
CA HIS A 345 -12.88 -18.82 -1.42
C HIS A 345 -14.08 -18.10 -2.02
N GLN A 346 -15.28 -18.54 -1.71
CA GLN A 346 -16.50 -17.81 -2.07
C GLN A 346 -16.83 -16.73 -1.04
N SER A 347 -17.52 -15.67 -1.48
CA SER A 347 -17.94 -14.58 -0.61
C SER A 347 -18.99 -15.06 0.40
N PHE A 348 -18.70 -14.88 1.69
CA PHE A 348 -19.70 -15.03 2.74
C PHE A 348 -20.50 -13.74 2.86
N THR A 349 -21.82 -13.83 2.69
CA THR A 349 -22.70 -12.66 2.74
C THR A 349 -23.19 -12.38 4.15
N ASN A 350 -24.10 -13.19 4.68
CA ASN A 350 -24.52 -13.17 6.08
C ASN A 350 -25.08 -14.53 6.51
N ARG A 351 -25.17 -14.75 7.83
CA ARG A 351 -25.62 -16.02 8.42
C ARG A 351 -27.00 -16.44 7.95
N GLN A 352 -27.95 -15.50 7.88
CA GLN A 352 -29.34 -15.79 7.55
C GLN A 352 -29.47 -16.29 6.10
N LYS A 353 -28.88 -15.56 5.15
CA LYS A 353 -28.84 -15.94 3.75
C LYS A 353 -28.13 -17.28 3.52
N ALA A 354 -27.03 -17.55 4.24
CA ALA A 354 -26.32 -18.82 4.14
C ALA A 354 -27.19 -20.00 4.61
N ILE A 355 -28.01 -19.82 5.65
CA ILE A 355 -28.94 -20.85 6.15
C ILE A 355 -30.10 -21.05 5.16
N GLU A 356 -30.71 -19.95 4.68
CA GLU A 356 -31.85 -19.98 3.76
C GLU A 356 -31.49 -20.61 2.41
N GLU A 357 -30.36 -20.19 1.82
CA GLU A 357 -29.89 -20.70 0.53
C GLU A 357 -29.06 -21.99 0.66
N ARG A 358 -28.87 -22.51 1.88
CA ARG A 358 -28.03 -23.68 2.19
C ARG A 358 -26.63 -23.57 1.55
N ILE A 359 -26.07 -22.36 1.58
CA ILE A 359 -24.74 -22.10 1.03
C ILE A 359 -23.72 -22.73 1.97
N ASP A 360 -23.08 -23.79 1.50
CA ASP A 360 -21.87 -24.32 2.11
C ASP A 360 -20.64 -23.53 1.62
N ILE A 361 -19.64 -23.34 2.48
CA ILE A 361 -18.40 -22.63 2.12
C ILE A 361 -17.52 -23.59 1.31
N VAL A 362 -17.92 -23.83 0.06
CA VAL A 362 -17.18 -24.73 -0.83
C VAL A 362 -15.99 -23.98 -1.41
N SER A 363 -14.81 -24.24 -0.84
CA SER A 363 -13.55 -23.78 -1.44
C SER A 363 -13.21 -24.63 -2.66
N GLN A 364 -13.12 -24.02 -3.84
CA GLN A 364 -12.63 -24.72 -5.03
C GLN A 364 -11.10 -24.81 -4.94
N LYS A 365 -10.55 -26.02 -4.82
CA LYS A 365 -9.12 -26.26 -4.78
C LYS A 365 -8.57 -26.47 -6.19
N ARG A 366 -7.62 -25.65 -6.60
CA ARG A 366 -6.85 -25.81 -7.83
C ARG A 366 -5.43 -26.21 -7.48
N LEU A 367 -5.04 -27.42 -7.88
CA LEU A 367 -3.67 -27.88 -7.74
C LEU A 367 -2.77 -27.02 -8.64
N VAL A 368 -1.69 -26.50 -8.06
CA VAL A 368 -0.75 -25.64 -8.79
C VAL A 368 0.52 -26.41 -9.09
N VAL A 369 1.09 -27.03 -8.06
CA VAL A 369 2.34 -27.78 -8.14
C VAL A 369 2.15 -29.09 -7.39
N ARG A 370 2.52 -30.20 -8.05
CA ARG A 370 2.62 -31.51 -7.43
C ARG A 370 4.08 -31.91 -7.43
N GLN A 371 4.62 -32.19 -6.25
CA GLN A 371 5.95 -32.76 -6.12
C GLN A 371 5.87 -34.26 -6.43
N SER A 372 6.81 -34.76 -7.24
CA SER A 372 6.96 -36.19 -7.50
C SER A 372 7.44 -36.95 -6.26
N GLU A 373 8.26 -36.28 -5.44
CA GLU A 373 8.81 -36.82 -4.21
C GLU A 373 8.45 -35.92 -3.01
N ARG A 374 8.38 -36.53 -1.82
CA ARG A 374 7.99 -35.80 -0.61
C ARG A 374 9.14 -34.91 -0.13
N ILE A 375 8.86 -33.63 0.08
CA ILE A 375 9.81 -32.71 0.71
C ILE A 375 9.96 -33.07 2.20
N LEU A 376 11.20 -33.32 2.63
CA LEU A 376 11.55 -33.59 4.02
C LEU A 376 11.84 -32.30 4.78
N VAL A 377 11.66 -32.33 6.11
CA VAL A 377 11.96 -31.17 6.98
C VAL A 377 13.40 -30.69 6.79
N ALA A 378 14.36 -31.61 6.65
CA ALA A 378 15.77 -31.31 6.39
C ALA A 378 16.03 -30.47 5.12
N GLN A 379 15.11 -30.47 4.16
CA GLN A 379 15.20 -29.72 2.90
C GLN A 379 14.51 -28.35 2.98
N THR A 380 13.92 -27.99 4.13
CA THR A 380 13.31 -26.68 4.37
C THR A 380 14.32 -25.71 4.98
N ASP A 381 14.03 -24.42 4.93
CA ASP A 381 14.89 -23.39 5.54
C ASP A 381 15.05 -23.63 7.06
N ILE A 382 13.96 -24.03 7.73
CA ILE A 382 13.98 -24.40 9.16
C ILE A 382 14.87 -25.63 9.38
N GLY A 383 14.78 -26.64 8.49
CA GLY A 383 15.65 -27.81 8.55
C GLY A 383 17.12 -27.46 8.45
N ALA A 384 17.48 -26.59 7.50
CA ALA A 384 18.85 -26.10 7.34
C ALA A 384 19.33 -25.33 8.58
N GLN A 385 18.47 -24.49 9.16
CA GLN A 385 18.77 -23.80 10.41
C GLN A 385 19.01 -24.79 11.56
N LEU A 386 18.12 -25.76 11.78
CA LEU A 386 18.24 -26.76 12.84
C LEU A 386 19.51 -27.62 12.69
N GLN A 387 19.89 -27.97 11.47
CA GLN A 387 21.13 -28.69 11.18
C GLN A 387 22.37 -27.86 11.52
N LYS A 388 22.35 -26.57 11.20
CA LYS A 388 23.42 -25.65 11.56
C LYS A 388 23.54 -25.51 13.08
N GLU A 389 22.44 -25.28 13.78
CA GLU A 389 22.40 -25.18 15.25
C GLU A 389 22.91 -26.47 15.91
N SER A 390 22.49 -27.63 15.41
CA SER A 390 22.97 -28.93 15.88
C SER A 390 24.49 -29.07 15.70
N THR A 391 25.01 -28.67 14.55
CA THR A 391 26.45 -28.73 14.23
C THR A 391 27.26 -27.79 15.13
N ASP A 392 26.76 -26.57 15.36
CA ASP A 392 27.39 -25.58 16.22
C ASP A 392 27.44 -26.06 17.68
N LEU A 393 26.35 -26.66 18.18
CA LEU A 393 26.29 -27.25 19.52
C LEU A 393 27.25 -28.43 19.68
N LEU A 394 27.30 -29.34 18.71
CA LEU A 394 28.25 -30.47 18.72
C LEU A 394 29.71 -29.99 18.71
N THR A 395 30.00 -28.90 17.99
CA THR A 395 31.34 -28.30 17.95
C THR A 395 31.73 -27.73 19.31
N LYS A 396 30.82 -27.00 19.98
CA LYS A 396 31.04 -26.45 21.33
C LYS A 396 31.25 -27.54 22.38
N LEU A 397 30.46 -28.62 22.35
CA LEU A 397 30.63 -29.76 23.26
C LEU A 397 32.00 -30.42 23.09
N LYS A 398 32.46 -30.61 21.85
CA LYS A 398 33.78 -31.17 21.58
C LYS A 398 34.90 -30.27 22.11
N GLN A 399 34.76 -28.95 21.99
CA GLN A 399 35.73 -27.99 22.51
C GLN A 399 35.77 -27.96 24.05
N GLN A 400 34.63 -28.09 24.73
CA GLN A 400 34.58 -28.20 26.20
C GLN A 400 35.24 -29.48 26.73
N HIS A 401 35.12 -30.59 26.00
CA HIS A 401 35.83 -31.83 26.35
C HIS A 401 37.35 -31.79 26.10
N HIS A 402 37.86 -30.75 25.42
CA HIS A 402 39.29 -30.57 25.12
C HIS A 402 39.93 -29.40 25.89
N GLN A 403 39.21 -28.76 26.82
CA GLN A 403 39.82 -27.88 27.81
C GLN A 403 40.19 -28.69 29.07
N PRO A 404 41.47 -28.67 29.50
CA PRO A 404 41.96 -29.45 30.63
C PRO A 404 41.38 -29.03 31.98
#